data_AF-A0A124F659-F1
#
_entry.id   AF-A0A124F659-F1
#
_cell.length_a   1.000
_cell.length_b   1.000
_cell.length_c   1.000
_cell.angle_alpha   90.00
_cell.angle_beta   90.00
_cell.angle_gamma   90.00
#
_symmetry.space_group_name_H-M   'P 1'
#
loop_
_entity.id
_entity.type
_entity.pdbx_description
1 polymer ?
#
loop_
_entity_poly.entity_id
_entity_poly.type
_entity_poly.pdbx_seq_one_letter_code
_entity_poly.pdbx_strand_id
1 'polypeptide(L)'
;MSDTALIFIDVETTGTRATRDRITEIAALKVVNGEIIDRWSSLIYPECKVPAQISQLTGIRDDMLSDAPRFGHIAESLREWLGDGHLVAHNARFDYSFLRNEFKRAGKDYRAAIICTLRLSRRLAPQERHHNLQALLSRYGISAIRHHRAGDDVDALWSLWQAWQAEHSSETWRTLLSEEQRHRTLPAHLDSAQLEGLPASPGVYLFYGHNRLPLYVGKSINLRSRVLGHFQRDHQDDKEMRLAQQVQHIEWEETAGDLGAQLREAQLVKTLMPIMNRQLRRQGKLTTWCWPKGANAPELLSGNALSQPQHGTLYGLFRNAREAKNALRSITEEQQLCPRVLGLEKGKGRCFANQLGKCRGACNGQEPLTAHTQRAQAALQQLQVNAWPWPGSIAIEERPAGSATPAWHVVRQWCYLGSAASFEQALKLADTPSHFDVDSYRILNRFLRYPEQHGLSVTPLT
;
A
#
# COMPACT_ATOMS: atom_id res chain seq x y z
N MET A 1 11.79 16.14 -36.80
CA MET A 1 11.85 15.51 -35.45
C MET A 1 12.93 16.26 -34.71
N SER A 2 12.80 16.54 -33.41
CA SER A 2 13.90 17.17 -32.67
C SER A 2 15.15 16.28 -32.73
N ASP A 3 16.35 16.86 -32.75
CA ASP A 3 17.66 16.17 -32.73
C ASP A 3 17.93 15.24 -31.53
N THR A 4 16.92 14.99 -30.67
CA THR A 4 17.04 14.17 -29.47
C THR A 4 17.02 12.68 -29.84
N ALA A 5 18.07 11.95 -29.42
CA ALA A 5 18.18 10.52 -29.66
C ALA A 5 17.05 9.73 -28.99
N LEU A 6 16.57 8.67 -29.66
CA LEU A 6 15.72 7.65 -29.06
C LEU A 6 16.61 6.47 -28.63
N ILE A 7 16.49 6.08 -27.37
CA ILE A 7 17.25 4.98 -26.79
C ILE A 7 16.29 3.83 -26.53
N PHE A 8 16.24 2.86 -27.43
CA PHE A 8 15.51 1.62 -27.20
C PHE A 8 16.28 0.81 -26.17
N ILE A 9 15.63 0.37 -25.10
CA ILE A 9 16.30 -0.30 -23.98
C ILE A 9 15.43 -1.42 -23.43
N ASP A 10 16.08 -2.49 -23.00
CA ASP A 10 15.50 -3.61 -22.27
C ASP A 10 16.47 -4.05 -21.17
N VAL A 11 15.94 -4.43 -20.02
CA VAL A 11 16.74 -4.90 -18.87
C VAL A 11 16.23 -6.23 -18.33
N GLU A 12 17.15 -7.15 -18.10
CA GLU A 12 16.88 -8.37 -17.35
C GLU A 12 17.25 -8.19 -15.89
N THR A 13 16.48 -8.83 -15.01
CA THR A 13 16.54 -8.54 -13.57
C THR A 13 16.40 -9.78 -12.70
N THR A 14 16.93 -9.74 -11.48
CA THR A 14 16.82 -10.85 -10.51
C THR A 14 15.43 -11.00 -9.89
N GLY A 15 14.43 -10.23 -10.35
CA GLY A 15 13.09 -10.16 -9.80
C GLY A 15 12.37 -8.86 -10.18
N THR A 16 11.17 -8.63 -9.67
CA THR A 16 10.31 -7.52 -10.13
C THR A 16 10.37 -6.25 -9.28
N ARG A 17 11.19 -6.20 -8.23
CA ARG A 17 11.23 -5.09 -7.26
C ARG A 17 12.49 -4.26 -7.41
N ALA A 18 12.42 -3.12 -8.09
CA ALA A 18 13.59 -2.28 -8.36
C ALA A 18 14.33 -1.79 -7.10
N THR A 19 13.68 -1.66 -5.94
CA THR A 19 14.34 -1.22 -4.70
C THR A 19 15.21 -2.31 -4.04
N ARG A 20 14.96 -3.58 -4.36
CA ARG A 20 15.64 -4.74 -3.76
C ARG A 20 16.39 -5.59 -4.79
N ASP A 21 15.72 -5.91 -5.88
CA ASP A 21 16.22 -6.75 -6.95
C ASP A 21 17.18 -5.94 -7.84
N ARG A 22 18.00 -6.64 -8.63
CA ARG A 22 19.17 -6.09 -9.33
C ARG A 22 19.07 -6.37 -10.82
N ILE A 23 19.73 -5.54 -11.64
CA ILE A 23 19.85 -5.77 -13.07
C ILE A 23 20.93 -6.84 -13.33
N THR A 24 20.66 -7.77 -14.25
CA THR A 24 21.56 -8.84 -14.69
C THR A 24 22.03 -8.68 -16.14
N GLU A 25 21.25 -7.99 -16.98
CA GLU A 25 21.62 -7.64 -18.35
C GLU A 25 21.00 -6.29 -18.71
N ILE A 26 21.73 -5.49 -19.49
CA ILE A 26 21.19 -4.32 -20.18
C ILE A 26 21.51 -4.48 -21.66
N ALA A 27 20.51 -4.26 -22.52
CA ALA A 27 20.72 -4.02 -23.93
C ALA A 27 20.06 -2.71 -24.33
N ALA A 28 20.72 -1.93 -25.19
CA ALA A 28 20.18 -0.69 -25.70
C ALA A 28 20.67 -0.39 -27.12
N LEU A 29 19.85 0.35 -27.85
CA LEU A 29 20.08 0.76 -29.22
C LEU A 29 19.73 2.24 -29.37
N LYS A 30 20.68 3.01 -29.89
CA LYS A 30 20.59 4.46 -30.03
C LYS A 30 20.21 4.80 -31.47
N VAL A 31 19.06 5.45 -31.63
CA VAL A 31 18.54 5.90 -32.91
C VAL A 31 18.54 7.41 -32.98
N VAL A 32 19.11 7.95 -34.04
CA VAL A 32 19.07 9.39 -34.37
C VAL A 32 18.58 9.53 -35.80
N ASN A 33 17.61 10.40 -36.02
CA ASN A 33 17.02 10.65 -37.35
C ASN A 33 16.54 9.40 -38.10
N GLY A 34 16.09 8.38 -37.36
CA GLY A 34 15.59 7.13 -37.94
C GLY A 34 16.67 6.10 -38.26
N GLU A 35 17.94 6.39 -37.96
CA GLU A 35 19.07 5.52 -38.18
C GLU A 35 19.67 5.04 -36.86
N ILE A 36 20.07 3.76 -36.82
CA ILE A 36 20.79 3.18 -35.69
C ILE A 36 22.22 3.71 -35.74
N ILE A 37 22.61 4.51 -34.76
CA ILE A 37 23.96 5.09 -34.70
C ILE A 37 24.88 4.33 -33.76
N ASP A 38 24.34 3.61 -32.78
CA ASP A 38 25.14 2.87 -31.80
C ASP A 38 24.34 1.80 -31.03
N ARG A 39 25.04 0.86 -30.42
CA ARG A 39 24.49 -0.23 -29.58
C ARG A 39 25.28 -0.38 -28.29
N TRP A 40 24.58 -0.66 -27.20
CA TRP A 40 25.17 -0.96 -25.89
C TRP A 40 24.64 -2.29 -25.36
N SER A 41 25.51 -3.16 -24.85
CA SER A 41 25.09 -4.38 -24.18
C SER A 41 26.09 -4.75 -23.10
N SER A 42 25.60 -5.20 -21.94
CA SER A 42 26.43 -5.76 -20.88
C SER A 42 25.63 -6.72 -20.02
N LEU A 43 26.20 -7.91 -19.75
CA LEU A 43 25.85 -8.65 -18.55
C LEU A 43 26.35 -7.88 -17.32
N ILE A 44 25.68 -8.06 -16.19
CA ILE A 44 25.97 -7.33 -14.96
C ILE A 44 25.94 -8.31 -13.79
N TYR A 45 27.00 -8.31 -12.98
CA TYR A 45 27.01 -9.07 -11.74
C TYR A 45 26.11 -8.39 -10.69
N PRO A 46 25.01 -9.04 -10.25
CA PRO A 46 24.01 -8.41 -9.38
C PRO A 46 24.41 -8.43 -7.89
N GLU A 47 25.54 -9.05 -7.53
CA GLU A 47 25.98 -9.22 -6.13
C GLU A 47 24.97 -9.99 -5.26
N CYS A 48 24.10 -10.78 -5.89
CA CYS A 48 23.16 -11.69 -5.25
C CYS A 48 22.94 -12.91 -6.16
N LYS A 49 22.33 -13.98 -5.63
CA LYS A 49 21.97 -15.14 -6.46
C LYS A 49 20.75 -14.82 -7.31
N VAL A 50 20.78 -15.23 -8.56
CA VAL A 50 19.61 -15.20 -9.44
C VAL A 50 18.64 -16.31 -9.01
N PRO A 51 17.38 -16.00 -8.68
CA PRO A 51 16.39 -17.02 -8.33
C PRO A 51 16.17 -18.00 -9.48
N ALA A 52 16.01 -19.30 -9.18
CA ALA A 52 15.88 -20.34 -10.20
C ALA A 52 14.74 -20.09 -11.20
N GLN A 53 13.60 -19.55 -10.77
CA GLN A 53 12.49 -19.20 -11.66
C GLN A 53 12.87 -18.09 -12.66
N ILE A 54 13.71 -17.13 -12.25
CA ILE A 54 14.20 -16.06 -13.12
C ILE A 54 15.24 -16.59 -14.10
N SER A 55 16.17 -17.42 -13.65
CA SER A 55 17.12 -18.07 -14.55
C SER A 55 16.44 -18.96 -15.59
N GLN A 56 15.34 -19.63 -15.23
CA GLN A 56 14.53 -20.40 -16.18
C GLN A 56 13.82 -19.52 -17.21
N LEU A 57 13.38 -18.32 -16.81
CA LEU A 57 12.67 -17.38 -17.68
C LEU A 57 13.62 -16.67 -18.66
N THR A 58 14.74 -16.16 -18.14
CA THR A 58 15.69 -15.29 -18.86
C THR A 58 16.83 -16.07 -19.50
N GLY A 59 17.07 -17.31 -19.09
CA GLY A 59 18.24 -18.08 -19.47
C GLY A 59 19.55 -17.64 -18.79
N ILE A 60 19.54 -16.54 -18.02
CA ILE A 60 20.70 -16.00 -17.34
C ILE A 60 20.97 -16.77 -16.04
N ARG A 61 22.14 -17.38 -15.95
CA ARG A 61 22.58 -18.19 -14.81
C ARG A 61 23.69 -17.50 -14.02
N ASP A 62 23.82 -17.85 -12.73
CA ASP A 62 24.85 -17.27 -11.84
C ASP A 62 26.28 -17.41 -12.40
N ASP A 63 26.61 -18.50 -13.11
CA ASP A 63 27.92 -18.74 -13.74
C ASP A 63 28.21 -17.81 -14.92
N MET A 64 27.17 -17.28 -15.60
CA MET A 64 27.33 -16.29 -16.66
C MET A 64 27.65 -14.90 -16.11
N LEU A 65 27.31 -14.65 -14.85
CA LEU A 65 27.38 -13.33 -14.22
C LEU A 65 28.61 -13.16 -13.33
N SER A 66 29.32 -14.23 -12.97
CA SER A 66 30.43 -14.17 -12.01
C SER A 66 31.58 -13.27 -12.46
N ASP A 67 31.85 -13.25 -13.76
CA ASP A 67 32.91 -12.45 -14.37
C ASP A 67 32.39 -11.12 -14.96
N ALA A 68 31.07 -10.89 -14.91
CA ALA A 68 30.46 -9.67 -15.42
C ALA A 68 30.79 -8.46 -14.51
N PRO A 69 30.86 -7.24 -15.06
CA PRO A 69 31.08 -6.05 -14.25
C PRO A 69 29.90 -5.81 -13.29
N ARG A 70 30.19 -5.22 -12.13
CA ARG A 70 29.13 -4.66 -11.27
C ARG A 70 28.57 -3.41 -11.93
N PHE A 71 27.30 -3.09 -11.67
CA PHE A 71 26.67 -1.88 -12.22
C PHE A 71 27.50 -0.62 -11.96
N GLY A 72 28.05 -0.46 -10.75
CA GLY A 72 28.87 0.69 -10.39
C GLY A 72 30.10 0.91 -11.28
N HIS A 73 30.64 -0.15 -11.89
CA HIS A 73 31.78 -0.05 -12.81
C HIS A 73 31.39 0.45 -14.21
N ILE A 74 30.16 0.15 -14.66
CA ILE A 74 29.65 0.59 -15.97
C ILE A 74 28.80 1.86 -15.88
N ALA A 75 28.49 2.33 -14.67
CA ALA A 75 27.52 3.40 -14.46
C ALA A 75 27.92 4.69 -15.19
N GLU A 76 29.19 5.12 -15.12
CA GLU A 76 29.61 6.35 -15.79
C GLU A 76 29.51 6.24 -17.31
N SER A 77 30.13 5.21 -17.88
CA SER A 77 30.13 5.00 -19.33
C SER A 77 28.72 4.79 -19.89
N LEU A 78 27.84 4.09 -19.15
CA LEU A 78 26.44 3.94 -19.52
C LEU A 78 25.71 5.28 -19.45
N ARG A 79 25.93 6.11 -18.42
CA ARG A 79 25.28 7.42 -18.29
C ARG A 79 25.67 8.34 -19.45
N GLU A 80 26.95 8.40 -19.77
CA GLU A 80 27.49 9.16 -20.91
C GLU A 80 26.89 8.65 -22.23
N TRP A 81 26.84 7.33 -22.41
CA TRP A 81 26.27 6.73 -23.60
C TRP A 81 24.77 7.03 -23.73
N LEU A 82 24.00 6.95 -22.65
CA LEU A 82 22.56 7.27 -22.66
C LEU A 82 22.30 8.75 -22.99
N GLY A 83 23.17 9.65 -22.52
CA GLY A 83 23.06 11.10 -22.74
C GLY A 83 21.70 11.67 -22.30
N ASP A 84 21.18 12.65 -23.03
CA ASP A 84 19.86 13.23 -22.80
C ASP A 84 18.77 12.60 -23.71
N GLY A 85 19.04 11.40 -24.22
CA GLY A 85 18.11 10.68 -25.09
C GLY A 85 16.81 10.29 -24.37
N HIS A 86 15.75 10.10 -25.16
CA HIS A 86 14.49 9.56 -24.66
C HIS A 86 14.56 8.04 -24.58
N LEU A 87 14.34 7.47 -23.40
CA LEU A 87 14.26 6.02 -23.25
C LEU A 87 12.96 5.49 -23.84
N VAL A 88 13.07 4.48 -24.70
CA VAL A 88 11.96 3.78 -25.33
C VAL A 88 12.00 2.33 -24.89
N ALA A 89 10.94 1.83 -24.26
CA ALA A 89 10.90 0.46 -23.78
C ALA A 89 9.46 -0.08 -23.73
N HIS A 90 9.33 -1.41 -23.78
CA HIS A 90 8.04 -2.06 -23.60
C HIS A 90 7.70 -2.16 -22.12
N ASN A 91 6.66 -1.45 -21.68
CA ASN A 91 6.41 -1.22 -20.25
C ASN A 91 7.53 -0.41 -19.57
N ALA A 92 8.03 0.64 -20.25
CA ALA A 92 9.22 1.44 -19.92
C ALA A 92 9.38 1.90 -18.46
N ARG A 93 8.30 1.97 -17.68
CA ARG A 93 8.36 2.27 -16.25
C ARG A 93 9.14 1.20 -15.47
N PHE A 94 9.04 -0.06 -15.88
CA PHE A 94 9.79 -1.17 -15.29
C PHE A 94 11.29 -0.94 -15.47
N ASP A 95 11.77 -0.87 -16.71
CA ASP A 95 13.18 -0.71 -17.05
C ASP A 95 13.77 0.55 -16.42
N TYR A 96 13.06 1.67 -16.57
CA TYR A 96 13.48 2.95 -16.01
C TYR A 96 13.60 2.91 -14.49
N SER A 97 12.70 2.21 -13.79
CA SER A 97 12.76 2.10 -12.33
C SER A 97 14.00 1.34 -11.85
N PHE A 98 14.41 0.29 -12.58
CA PHE A 98 15.62 -0.48 -12.30
C PHE A 98 16.87 0.34 -12.58
N LEU A 99 16.96 0.98 -13.76
CA LEU A 99 18.07 1.86 -14.11
C LEU A 99 18.25 2.96 -13.07
N ARG A 100 17.18 3.67 -12.72
CA ARG A 100 17.23 4.75 -11.74
C ARG A 100 17.69 4.27 -10.36
N ASN A 101 17.27 3.08 -9.92
CA ASN A 101 17.70 2.53 -8.64
C ASN A 101 19.17 2.07 -8.68
N GLU A 102 19.64 1.45 -9.75
CA GLU A 102 21.05 1.07 -9.90
C GLU A 102 21.97 2.30 -9.98
N PHE A 103 21.59 3.35 -10.73
CA PHE A 103 22.31 4.62 -10.72
C PHE A 103 22.38 5.23 -9.32
N LYS A 104 21.25 5.25 -8.61
CA LYS A 104 21.19 5.74 -7.23
C LYS A 104 22.11 4.94 -6.30
N ARG A 105 22.16 3.60 -6.44
CA ARG A 105 23.09 2.74 -5.68
C ARG A 105 24.55 3.06 -6.00
N ALA A 106 24.84 3.43 -7.24
CA ALA A 106 26.15 3.90 -7.67
C ALA A 106 26.44 5.36 -7.28
N GLY A 107 25.58 6.01 -6.48
CA GLY A 107 25.75 7.40 -6.04
C GLY A 107 25.47 8.44 -7.11
N LYS A 108 24.73 8.09 -8.18
CA LYS A 108 24.42 8.96 -9.31
C LYS A 108 22.92 9.18 -9.44
N ASP A 109 22.53 10.41 -9.75
CA ASP A 109 21.16 10.71 -10.15
C ASP A 109 20.98 10.46 -11.65
N TYR A 110 19.94 9.69 -11.99
CA TYR A 110 19.56 9.47 -13.39
C TYR A 110 18.10 9.86 -13.61
N ARG A 111 17.88 10.68 -14.64
CA ARG A 111 16.56 11.12 -15.10
C ARG A 111 16.56 11.13 -16.62
N ALA A 112 15.52 10.56 -17.20
CA ALA A 112 15.30 10.57 -18.64
C ALA A 112 13.81 10.75 -18.92
N ALA A 113 13.47 11.30 -20.09
CA ALA A 113 12.11 11.18 -20.59
C ALA A 113 11.89 9.74 -21.07
N ILE A 114 10.70 9.20 -20.83
CA ILE A 114 10.35 7.82 -21.18
C ILE A 114 9.22 7.80 -22.20
N ILE A 115 9.31 6.87 -23.15
CA ILE A 115 8.27 6.53 -24.12
C ILE A 115 7.95 5.05 -23.93
N CYS A 116 6.68 4.74 -23.65
CA CYS A 116 6.24 3.38 -23.35
C CYS A 116 5.53 2.78 -24.57
N THR A 117 6.16 1.81 -25.23
CA THR A 117 5.58 1.20 -26.44
C THR A 117 4.32 0.40 -26.13
N LEU A 118 4.15 -0.10 -24.90
CA LEU A 118 2.91 -0.73 -24.44
C LEU A 118 1.72 0.25 -24.43
N ARG A 119 1.93 1.50 -24.00
CA ARG A 119 0.89 2.53 -24.03
C ARG A 119 0.61 3.01 -25.44
N LEU A 120 1.65 3.23 -26.23
CA LEU A 120 1.51 3.54 -27.66
C LEU A 120 0.65 2.49 -28.35
N SER A 121 0.96 1.21 -28.17
CA SER A 121 0.21 0.13 -28.80
C SER A 121 -1.28 0.13 -28.42
N ARG A 122 -1.61 0.46 -27.17
CA ARG A 122 -3.02 0.56 -26.72
C ARG A 122 -3.77 1.73 -27.35
N ARG A 123 -3.09 2.84 -27.60
CA ARG A 123 -3.70 3.99 -28.30
C ARG A 123 -3.86 3.72 -29.79
N LEU A 124 -2.89 3.04 -30.39
CA LEU A 124 -2.92 2.67 -31.80
C LEU A 124 -4.01 1.63 -32.10
N ALA A 125 -4.26 0.70 -31.17
CA ALA A 125 -5.22 -0.38 -31.36
C ALA A 125 -6.04 -0.67 -30.09
N PRO A 126 -6.92 0.24 -29.64
CA PRO A 126 -7.66 0.10 -28.37
C PRO A 126 -8.62 -1.09 -28.34
N GLN A 127 -9.05 -1.59 -29.50
CA GLN A 127 -9.91 -2.76 -29.65
C GLN A 127 -9.19 -4.10 -29.38
N GLU A 128 -7.85 -4.08 -29.37
CA GLU A 128 -7.06 -5.29 -29.22
C GLU A 128 -6.94 -5.72 -27.75
N ARG A 129 -7.07 -7.02 -27.50
CA ARG A 129 -7.00 -7.56 -26.13
C ARG A 129 -5.57 -7.72 -25.62
N HIS A 130 -4.64 -8.03 -26.52
CA HIS A 130 -3.27 -8.37 -26.16
C HIS A 130 -2.28 -7.35 -26.74
N HIS A 131 -1.44 -6.81 -25.85
CA HIS A 131 -0.40 -5.83 -26.16
C HIS A 131 0.97 -6.19 -25.57
N ASN A 132 1.16 -7.42 -25.08
CA ASN A 132 2.51 -7.87 -24.71
C ASN A 132 3.40 -7.94 -25.97
N LEU A 133 4.71 -7.80 -25.80
CA LEU A 133 5.65 -7.72 -26.92
C LEU A 133 5.46 -8.87 -27.91
N GLN A 134 5.38 -10.11 -27.44
CA GLN A 134 5.17 -11.29 -28.30
C GLN A 134 3.90 -11.20 -29.17
N ALA A 135 2.78 -10.75 -28.60
CA ALA A 135 1.54 -10.55 -29.34
C ALA A 135 1.67 -9.44 -30.39
N LEU A 136 2.41 -8.38 -30.09
CA LEU A 136 2.69 -7.30 -31.03
C LEU A 136 3.56 -7.79 -32.19
N LEU A 137 4.69 -8.44 -31.90
CA LEU A 137 5.55 -8.98 -32.95
C LEU A 137 4.79 -9.94 -33.87
N SER A 138 3.94 -10.79 -33.30
CA SER A 138 3.07 -11.69 -34.08
C SER A 138 2.07 -10.93 -34.96
N ARG A 139 1.42 -9.88 -34.43
CA ARG A 139 0.43 -9.07 -35.16
C ARG A 139 1.04 -8.35 -36.36
N TYR A 140 2.26 -7.85 -36.21
CA TYR A 140 2.97 -7.09 -37.25
C TYR A 140 3.86 -7.96 -38.14
N GLY A 141 3.82 -9.30 -37.99
CA GLY A 141 4.62 -10.21 -38.81
C GLY A 141 6.13 -10.09 -38.59
N ILE A 142 6.56 -9.57 -37.43
CA ILE A 142 7.97 -9.36 -37.10
C ILE A 142 8.52 -10.67 -36.55
N SER A 143 9.41 -11.31 -37.31
CA SER A 143 10.08 -12.54 -36.88
C SER A 143 11.10 -12.22 -35.78
N ALA A 144 10.80 -12.62 -34.54
CA ALA A 144 11.79 -12.56 -33.47
C ALA A 144 12.91 -13.56 -33.77
N ILE A 145 14.15 -13.07 -33.90
CA ILE A 145 15.34 -13.93 -33.88
C ILE A 145 15.39 -14.49 -32.46
N ARG A 146 15.11 -15.79 -32.31
CA ARG A 146 14.88 -16.41 -31.00
C ARG A 146 16.19 -16.65 -30.25
N HIS A 147 16.59 -15.71 -29.40
CA HIS A 147 17.47 -16.02 -28.27
C HIS A 147 16.99 -15.47 -26.91
N HIS A 148 15.74 -15.05 -26.70
CA HIS A 148 15.22 -14.66 -25.36
C HIS A 148 16.17 -13.76 -24.54
N ARG A 149 16.95 -12.90 -25.22
CA ARG A 149 17.92 -11.99 -24.59
C ARG A 149 17.49 -10.55 -24.81
N ALA A 150 17.88 -9.67 -23.88
CA ALA A 150 17.54 -8.24 -23.95
C ALA A 150 17.90 -7.58 -25.30
N GLY A 151 18.97 -8.05 -25.95
CA GLY A 151 19.39 -7.56 -27.27
C GLY A 151 18.35 -7.80 -28.39
N ASP A 152 17.75 -8.99 -28.43
CA ASP A 152 16.76 -9.34 -29.45
C ASP A 152 15.48 -8.52 -29.26
N ASP A 153 15.09 -8.28 -28.00
CA ASP A 153 13.88 -7.51 -27.66
C ASP A 153 14.01 -6.04 -28.04
N VAL A 154 15.21 -5.46 -27.93
CA VAL A 154 15.50 -4.09 -28.39
C VAL A 154 15.40 -3.97 -29.92
N ASP A 155 15.93 -4.95 -30.66
CA ASP A 155 15.82 -4.98 -32.14
C ASP A 155 14.38 -5.20 -32.60
N ALA A 156 13.65 -6.06 -31.89
CA ALA A 156 12.24 -6.30 -32.13
C ALA A 156 11.38 -5.05 -31.85
N LEU A 157 11.70 -4.31 -30.78
CA LEU A 157 11.05 -3.04 -30.45
C LEU A 157 11.32 -1.96 -31.50
N TRP A 158 12.54 -1.88 -32.02
CA TRP A 158 12.86 -0.97 -33.10
C TRP A 158 12.09 -1.31 -34.39
N SER A 159 12.05 -2.59 -34.75
CA SER A 159 11.27 -3.07 -35.92
C SER A 159 9.78 -2.74 -35.77
N LEU A 160 9.23 -2.93 -34.58
CA LEU A 160 7.84 -2.60 -34.26
C LEU A 160 7.58 -1.09 -34.35
N TRP A 161 8.51 -0.28 -33.88
CA TRP A 161 8.45 1.18 -34.01
C TRP A 161 8.43 1.62 -35.48
N GLN A 162 9.29 1.04 -36.31
CA GLN A 162 9.32 1.33 -37.75
C GLN A 162 8.00 0.94 -38.43
N ALA A 163 7.43 -0.22 -38.10
CA ALA A 163 6.15 -0.67 -38.62
C ALA A 163 5.02 0.33 -38.27
N TRP A 164 4.93 0.76 -37.02
CA TRP A 164 3.94 1.77 -36.60
C TRP A 164 4.12 3.10 -37.30
N GLN A 165 5.36 3.55 -37.48
CA GLN A 165 5.67 4.80 -38.16
C GLN A 165 5.31 4.73 -39.66
N ALA A 166 5.43 3.57 -40.30
CA ALA A 166 5.07 3.37 -41.70
C ALA A 166 3.55 3.33 -41.91
N GLU A 167 2.79 2.78 -40.96
CA GLU A 167 1.32 2.69 -41.04
C GLU A 167 0.59 4.00 -40.79
N HIS A 168 1.23 4.97 -40.12
CA HIS A 168 0.59 6.22 -39.69
C HIS A 168 1.18 7.44 -40.39
N SER A 169 0.34 8.44 -40.64
CA SER A 169 0.81 9.72 -41.17
C SER A 169 1.82 10.37 -40.21
N SER A 170 2.75 11.16 -40.75
CA SER A 170 3.74 11.89 -39.95
C SER A 170 3.12 12.83 -38.92
N GLU A 171 1.92 13.36 -39.19
CA GLU A 171 1.20 14.23 -38.26
C GLU A 171 0.61 13.42 -37.10
N THR A 172 -0.13 12.35 -37.41
CA THR A 172 -0.71 11.43 -36.41
C THR A 172 0.37 10.88 -35.47
N TRP A 173 1.50 10.44 -36.03
CA TRP A 173 2.61 9.91 -35.25
C TRP A 173 3.20 10.93 -34.28
N ARG A 174 3.39 12.19 -34.71
CA ARG A 174 3.90 13.26 -33.85
C ARG A 174 2.94 13.60 -32.71
N THR A 175 1.63 13.62 -32.99
CA THR A 175 0.60 13.86 -31.98
C THR A 175 0.62 12.77 -30.92
N LEU A 176 0.64 11.50 -31.31
CA LEU A 176 0.71 10.36 -30.39
C LEU A 176 1.95 10.40 -29.49
N LEU A 177 3.12 10.72 -30.05
CA LEU A 177 4.36 10.84 -29.28
C LEU A 177 4.34 12.03 -28.32
N SER A 178 3.82 13.17 -28.74
CA SER A 178 3.64 14.35 -27.89
C SER A 178 2.73 14.04 -26.69
N GLU A 179 1.64 13.32 -26.90
CA GLU A 179 0.74 12.87 -25.84
C GLU A 179 1.42 11.87 -24.90
N GLU A 180 2.10 10.85 -25.43
CA GLU A 180 2.89 9.92 -24.59
C GLU A 180 3.90 10.62 -23.70
N GLN A 181 4.60 11.63 -24.23
CA GLN A 181 5.58 12.40 -23.48
C GLN A 181 4.96 13.30 -22.41
N ARG A 182 3.66 13.63 -22.52
CA ARG A 182 2.89 14.37 -21.50
C ARG A 182 2.40 13.45 -20.37
N HIS A 183 2.09 12.19 -20.64
CA HIS A 183 1.59 11.22 -19.66
C HIS A 183 2.71 10.47 -18.89
N ARG A 184 3.62 11.23 -18.28
CA ARG A 184 4.86 10.71 -17.65
C ARG A 184 4.66 9.80 -16.43
N THR A 185 3.47 9.73 -15.84
CA THR A 185 3.27 9.12 -14.50
C THR A 185 2.24 7.99 -14.46
N LEU A 186 1.52 7.69 -15.53
CA LEU A 186 0.38 6.76 -15.45
C LEU A 186 0.77 5.30 -15.75
N PRO A 187 0.20 4.32 -15.01
CA PRO A 187 0.21 2.91 -15.39
C PRO A 187 -0.20 2.69 -16.83
N ALA A 188 0.42 1.71 -17.49
CA ALA A 188 0.13 1.46 -18.89
C ALA A 188 -1.32 1.00 -19.15
N HIS A 189 -1.99 0.44 -18.14
CA HIS A 189 -3.33 -0.14 -18.23
C HIS A 189 -4.47 0.83 -17.91
N LEU A 190 -4.16 2.05 -17.46
CA LEU A 190 -5.17 3.04 -17.11
C LEU A 190 -5.28 4.07 -18.22
N ASP A 191 -6.52 4.29 -18.65
CA ASP A 191 -6.85 5.40 -19.54
C ASP A 191 -6.84 6.72 -18.75
N SER A 192 -6.34 7.79 -19.36
CA SER A 192 -6.41 9.14 -18.80
C SER A 192 -7.85 9.55 -18.49
N ALA A 193 -8.82 9.12 -19.29
CA ALA A 193 -10.24 9.42 -19.07
C ALA A 193 -10.76 8.88 -17.73
N GLN A 194 -10.29 7.70 -17.29
CA GLN A 194 -10.67 7.13 -15.98
C GLN A 194 -10.17 7.98 -14.79
N LEU A 195 -9.13 8.77 -14.99
CA LEU A 195 -8.52 9.61 -13.95
C LEU A 195 -9.04 11.05 -13.98
N GLU A 196 -9.62 11.50 -15.09
CA GLU A 196 -10.26 12.81 -15.19
C GLU A 196 -11.46 12.92 -14.25
N GLY A 197 -12.24 11.84 -14.11
CA GLY A 197 -13.39 11.78 -13.21
C GLY A 197 -13.06 11.76 -11.71
N LEU A 198 -11.80 11.63 -11.31
CA LEU A 198 -11.42 11.55 -9.89
C LEU A 198 -11.63 12.89 -9.18
N PRO A 199 -12.49 12.94 -8.15
CA PRO A 199 -12.82 14.18 -7.47
C PRO A 199 -11.72 14.56 -6.45
N ALA A 200 -11.65 15.85 -6.13
CA ALA A 200 -10.78 16.38 -5.07
C ALA A 200 -11.46 16.36 -3.68
N SER A 201 -12.38 15.42 -3.46
CA SER A 201 -13.20 15.28 -2.25
C SER A 201 -12.71 14.12 -1.35
N PRO A 202 -13.18 14.05 -0.09
CA PRO A 202 -13.00 12.89 0.76
C PRO A 202 -13.71 11.65 0.22
N GLY A 203 -13.16 10.48 0.51
CA GLY A 203 -13.78 9.22 0.11
C GLY A 203 -12.87 8.02 0.20
N VAL A 204 -13.34 6.95 -0.42
CA VAL A 204 -12.62 5.68 -0.59
C VAL A 204 -12.39 5.41 -2.07
N TYR A 205 -11.28 4.76 -2.40
CA TYR A 205 -10.95 4.33 -3.75
C TYR A 205 -10.57 2.84 -3.75
N LEU A 206 -10.90 2.19 -4.85
CA LEU A 206 -10.74 0.76 -5.06
C LEU A 206 -9.92 0.53 -6.32
N PHE A 207 -8.87 -0.26 -6.17
CA PHE A 207 -7.97 -0.66 -7.24
C PHE A 207 -8.25 -2.10 -7.60
N TYR A 208 -8.58 -2.34 -8.87
CA TYR A 208 -8.86 -3.65 -9.41
C TYR A 208 -7.82 -4.03 -10.45
N GLY A 209 -7.47 -5.31 -10.44
CA GLY A 209 -6.63 -5.92 -11.44
C GLY A 209 -7.45 -6.58 -12.54
N HIS A 210 -6.81 -7.54 -13.20
CA HIS A 210 -7.44 -8.37 -14.22
C HIS A 210 -8.70 -9.08 -13.67
N ASN A 211 -9.73 -9.22 -14.51
CA ASN A 211 -11.02 -9.83 -14.16
C ASN A 211 -11.67 -9.22 -12.91
N ARG A 212 -11.53 -7.90 -12.70
CA ARG A 212 -12.15 -7.18 -11.57
C ARG A 212 -11.74 -7.72 -10.20
N LEU A 213 -10.53 -8.29 -10.10
CA LEU A 213 -9.96 -8.77 -8.85
C LEU A 213 -9.62 -7.60 -7.90
N PRO A 214 -10.18 -7.52 -6.68
CA PRO A 214 -9.86 -6.44 -5.74
C PRO A 214 -8.40 -6.52 -5.28
N LEU A 215 -7.59 -5.55 -5.71
CA LEU A 215 -6.18 -5.47 -5.32
C LEU A 215 -6.02 -4.68 -4.04
N TYR A 216 -6.62 -3.49 -3.98
CA TYR A 216 -6.44 -2.57 -2.87
C TYR A 216 -7.64 -1.67 -2.66
N VAL A 217 -7.96 -1.38 -1.40
CA VAL A 217 -8.90 -0.35 -0.99
C VAL A 217 -8.14 0.63 -0.10
N GLY A 218 -8.32 1.93 -0.37
CA GLY A 218 -7.73 3.00 0.43
C GLY A 218 -8.70 4.15 0.65
N LYS A 219 -8.39 5.00 1.62
CA LYS A 219 -9.11 6.25 1.90
C LYS A 219 -8.30 7.51 1.61
N SER A 220 -8.98 8.64 1.47
CA SER A 220 -8.36 9.97 1.47
C SER A 220 -9.35 11.07 1.85
N ILE A 221 -8.84 12.20 2.31
CA ILE A 221 -9.60 13.49 2.34
C ILE A 221 -9.57 14.20 0.97
N ASN A 222 -8.72 13.74 0.06
CA ASN A 222 -8.63 14.21 -1.32
C ASN A 222 -8.30 13.01 -2.21
N LEU A 223 -9.33 12.44 -2.86
CA LEU A 223 -9.23 11.23 -3.67
C LEU A 223 -8.23 11.40 -4.82
N ARG A 224 -8.37 12.48 -5.61
CA ARG A 224 -7.51 12.76 -6.76
C ARG A 224 -6.02 12.75 -6.43
N SER A 225 -5.58 13.56 -5.47
CA SER A 225 -4.17 13.65 -5.10
C SER A 225 -3.64 12.33 -4.55
N ARG A 226 -4.45 11.60 -3.78
CA ARG A 226 -4.03 10.33 -3.18
C ARG A 226 -3.87 9.22 -4.21
N VAL A 227 -4.83 9.09 -5.12
CA VAL A 227 -4.79 8.10 -6.22
C VAL A 227 -3.61 8.39 -7.15
N LEU A 228 -3.45 9.64 -7.60
CA LEU A 228 -2.31 10.04 -8.44
C LEU A 228 -0.96 9.84 -7.73
N GLY A 229 -0.92 10.03 -6.41
CA GLY A 229 0.27 9.79 -5.59
C GLY A 229 0.81 8.37 -5.68
N HIS A 230 -0.06 7.34 -5.75
CA HIS A 230 0.36 5.94 -5.96
C HIS A 230 1.10 5.75 -7.29
N PHE A 231 0.81 6.60 -8.27
CA PHE A 231 1.40 6.50 -9.59
C PHE A 231 2.61 7.40 -9.80
N GLN A 232 2.91 8.32 -8.89
CA GLN A 232 4.06 9.22 -8.98
C GLN A 232 5.28 8.74 -8.16
N ARG A 233 5.06 7.85 -7.18
CA ARG A 233 6.07 7.43 -6.18
C ARG A 233 6.55 5.97 -6.32
N ASP A 234 6.17 5.29 -7.39
CA ASP A 234 6.48 3.87 -7.63
C ASP A 234 7.97 3.53 -7.64
N HIS A 235 8.85 4.48 -7.97
CA HIS A 235 10.29 4.23 -7.94
C HIS A 235 10.87 4.07 -6.52
N GLN A 236 10.08 4.39 -5.48
CA GLN A 236 10.53 4.43 -4.08
C GLN A 236 9.79 3.42 -3.18
N ASP A 237 8.62 2.91 -3.57
CA ASP A 237 7.82 1.96 -2.77
C ASP A 237 7.38 0.74 -3.61
N ASP A 238 7.90 -0.44 -3.27
CA ASP A 238 7.59 -1.73 -3.89
C ASP A 238 6.09 -2.09 -3.91
N LYS A 239 5.33 -1.62 -2.92
CA LYS A 239 3.88 -1.85 -2.88
C LYS A 239 3.19 -0.98 -3.92
N GLU A 240 3.56 0.30 -4.01
CA GLU A 240 2.99 1.25 -4.97
C GLU A 240 3.37 0.85 -6.40
N MET A 241 4.60 0.39 -6.65
CA MET A 241 5.01 -0.14 -7.95
C MET A 241 4.18 -1.35 -8.40
N ARG A 242 3.97 -2.34 -7.51
CA ARG A 242 3.14 -3.51 -7.83
C ARG A 242 1.68 -3.15 -8.07
N LEU A 243 1.14 -2.20 -7.31
CA LEU A 243 -0.20 -1.66 -7.57
C LEU A 243 -0.24 -1.01 -8.96
N ALA A 244 0.68 -0.10 -9.25
CA ALA A 244 0.77 0.58 -10.53
C ALA A 244 0.90 -0.39 -11.72
N GLN A 245 1.56 -1.53 -11.57
CA GLN A 245 1.68 -2.53 -12.63
C GLN A 245 0.42 -3.37 -12.85
N GLN A 246 -0.32 -3.67 -11.78
CA GLN A 246 -1.45 -4.62 -11.85
C GLN A 246 -2.81 -3.93 -11.99
N VAL A 247 -2.92 -2.65 -11.64
CA VAL A 247 -4.18 -1.91 -11.70
C VAL A 247 -4.62 -1.74 -13.15
N GLN A 248 -5.82 -2.23 -13.45
CA GLN A 248 -6.50 -2.11 -14.74
C GLN A 248 -7.78 -1.29 -14.63
N HIS A 249 -8.32 -1.13 -13.42
CA HIS A 249 -9.55 -0.37 -13.21
C HIS A 249 -9.56 0.26 -11.82
N ILE A 250 -10.15 1.46 -11.73
CA ILE A 250 -10.27 2.24 -10.50
C ILE A 250 -11.73 2.61 -10.31
N GLU A 251 -12.24 2.37 -9.11
CA GLU A 251 -13.52 2.91 -8.65
C GLU A 251 -13.30 3.80 -7.42
N TRP A 252 -14.28 4.63 -7.13
CA TRP A 252 -14.29 5.45 -5.92
C TRP A 252 -15.71 5.67 -5.41
N GLU A 253 -15.82 5.93 -4.12
CA GLU A 253 -17.04 6.38 -3.47
C GLU A 253 -16.70 7.63 -2.65
N GLU A 254 -17.38 8.74 -2.94
CA GLU A 254 -17.23 9.99 -2.18
C GLU A 254 -17.90 9.86 -0.79
N THR A 255 -17.30 10.47 0.22
CA THR A 255 -17.86 10.56 1.57
C THR A 255 -17.88 12.02 2.04
N ALA A 256 -18.71 12.33 3.02
CA ALA A 256 -18.80 13.69 3.55
C ALA A 256 -17.47 14.16 4.16
N GLY A 257 -16.72 13.28 4.83
CA GLY A 257 -15.42 13.65 5.39
C GLY A 257 -14.54 12.44 5.73
N ASP A 258 -13.59 12.66 6.64
CA ASP A 258 -12.59 11.66 7.05
C ASP A 258 -13.18 10.56 7.94
N LEU A 259 -14.23 10.85 8.74
CA LEU A 259 -14.91 9.83 9.53
C LEU A 259 -15.59 8.83 8.60
N GLY A 260 -16.41 9.31 7.67
CA GLY A 260 -17.08 8.48 6.67
C GLY A 260 -16.10 7.68 5.83
N ALA A 261 -15.02 8.31 5.35
CA ALA A 261 -13.98 7.64 4.56
C ALA A 261 -13.31 6.49 5.34
N GLN A 262 -13.02 6.70 6.62
CA GLN A 262 -12.40 5.67 7.47
C GLN A 262 -13.32 4.50 7.78
N LEU A 263 -14.57 4.78 8.14
CA LEU A 263 -15.56 3.75 8.41
C LEU A 263 -15.86 2.93 7.16
N ARG A 264 -15.97 3.60 6.00
CA ARG A 264 -16.24 2.94 4.72
C ARG A 264 -15.06 2.10 4.24
N GLU A 265 -13.82 2.57 4.38
CA GLU A 265 -12.61 1.78 4.08
C GLU A 265 -12.57 0.51 4.94
N ALA A 266 -12.81 0.65 6.25
CA ALA A 266 -12.81 -0.48 7.18
C ALA A 266 -13.87 -1.53 6.81
N GLN A 267 -15.05 -1.11 6.35
CA GLN A 267 -16.10 -1.99 5.87
C GLN A 267 -15.70 -2.68 4.55
N LEU A 268 -15.28 -1.92 3.54
CA LEU A 268 -14.95 -2.45 2.21
C LEU A 268 -13.75 -3.41 2.25
N VAL A 269 -12.72 -3.14 3.06
CA VAL A 269 -11.58 -4.06 3.18
C VAL A 269 -11.99 -5.42 3.74
N LYS A 270 -12.97 -5.44 4.66
CA LYS A 270 -13.50 -6.68 5.26
C LYS A 270 -14.44 -7.41 4.31
N THR A 271 -15.25 -6.68 3.55
CA THR A 271 -16.19 -7.27 2.57
C THR A 271 -15.47 -7.81 1.33
N LEU A 272 -14.53 -7.04 0.76
CA LEU A 272 -13.87 -7.37 -0.51
C LEU A 272 -12.58 -8.16 -0.34
N MET A 273 -12.01 -8.18 0.86
CA MET A 273 -10.76 -8.87 1.20
C MET A 273 -9.60 -8.63 0.21
N PRO A 274 -9.29 -7.38 -0.18
CA PRO A 274 -8.36 -7.10 -1.27
C PRO A 274 -6.97 -7.69 -1.01
N ILE A 275 -6.35 -8.24 -2.05
CA ILE A 275 -5.12 -9.05 -1.92
C ILE A 275 -3.98 -8.26 -1.26
N MET A 276 -3.86 -6.98 -1.56
CA MET A 276 -2.74 -6.13 -1.15
C MET A 276 -3.02 -5.27 0.10
N ASN A 277 -4.25 -5.26 0.62
CA ASN A 277 -4.48 -4.78 1.98
C ASN A 277 -3.87 -5.80 2.95
N ARG A 278 -3.01 -5.35 3.88
CA ARG A 278 -2.46 -6.21 4.95
C ARG A 278 -3.22 -6.03 6.27
N GLN A 279 -3.67 -4.81 6.52
CA GLN A 279 -4.45 -4.42 7.69
C GLN A 279 -5.94 -4.55 7.40
N LEU A 280 -6.78 -4.54 8.45
CA LEU A 280 -8.26 -4.56 8.42
C LEU A 280 -8.93 -5.83 7.85
N ARG A 281 -8.23 -6.66 7.06
CA ARG A 281 -8.83 -7.85 6.40
C ARG A 281 -9.33 -8.93 7.34
N ARG A 282 -8.60 -9.27 8.40
CA ARG A 282 -8.95 -10.40 9.28
C ARG A 282 -9.38 -9.90 10.65
N GLN A 283 -10.61 -10.20 11.03
CA GLN A 283 -11.07 -10.11 12.42
C GLN A 283 -10.56 -11.34 13.18
N GLY A 284 -9.44 -11.18 13.90
CA GLY A 284 -8.99 -12.19 14.85
C GLY A 284 -9.86 -12.16 16.12
N LYS A 285 -9.86 -13.25 16.90
CA LYS A 285 -10.44 -13.26 18.25
C LYS A 285 -9.76 -12.18 19.08
N LEU A 286 -10.49 -11.12 19.42
CA LEU A 286 -9.98 -10.03 20.26
C LEU A 286 -9.63 -10.55 21.65
N THR A 287 -8.63 -9.91 22.23
CA THR A 287 -8.18 -10.15 23.59
C THR A 287 -8.18 -8.82 24.35
N THR A 288 -8.64 -8.81 25.60
CA THR A 288 -8.63 -7.63 26.48
C THR A 288 -8.19 -8.04 27.89
N TRP A 289 -7.66 -7.09 28.65
CA TRP A 289 -7.49 -7.27 30.09
C TRP A 289 -8.75 -6.82 30.82
N CYS A 290 -9.33 -7.67 31.66
CA CYS A 290 -10.39 -7.30 32.59
C CYS A 290 -9.79 -7.20 33.98
N TRP A 291 -10.11 -6.14 34.72
CA TRP A 291 -9.78 -6.04 36.13
C TRP A 291 -11.06 -6.16 36.95
N PRO A 292 -11.32 -7.34 37.55
CA PRO A 292 -12.52 -7.55 38.37
C PRO A 292 -12.53 -6.63 39.60
N LYS A 293 -13.71 -6.22 40.05
CA LYS A 293 -13.84 -5.42 41.28
C LYS A 293 -13.25 -6.19 42.48
N GLY A 294 -12.34 -5.56 43.21
CA GLY A 294 -11.69 -6.13 44.40
C GLY A 294 -10.53 -7.10 44.11
N ALA A 295 -10.21 -7.37 42.84
CA ALA A 295 -9.05 -8.20 42.48
C ALA A 295 -7.74 -7.40 42.55
N ASN A 296 -6.64 -8.09 42.84
CA ASN A 296 -5.30 -7.49 42.90
C ASN A 296 -4.54 -7.52 41.57
N ALA A 297 -5.10 -8.20 40.56
CA ALA A 297 -4.47 -8.40 39.26
C ALA A 297 -5.51 -8.45 38.13
N PRO A 298 -5.15 -8.12 36.89
CA PRO A 298 -6.01 -8.25 35.75
C PRO A 298 -6.03 -9.68 35.20
N GLU A 299 -7.14 -10.07 34.60
CA GLU A 299 -7.35 -11.33 33.92
C GLU A 299 -7.45 -11.11 32.40
N LEU A 300 -6.90 -12.04 31.63
CA LEU A 300 -6.91 -11.94 30.18
C LEU A 300 -8.15 -12.63 29.60
N LEU A 301 -9.04 -11.85 29.00
CA LEU A 301 -10.25 -12.36 28.33
C LEU A 301 -10.04 -12.44 26.83
N SER A 302 -10.65 -13.44 26.19
CA SER A 302 -10.61 -13.59 24.72
C SER A 302 -11.87 -14.21 24.14
N GLY A 303 -12.17 -13.88 22.87
CA GLY A 303 -13.25 -14.50 22.11
C GLY A 303 -14.62 -14.36 22.80
N ASN A 304 -15.35 -15.46 22.93
CA ASN A 304 -16.72 -15.50 23.49
C ASN A 304 -16.82 -15.03 24.95
N ALA A 305 -15.69 -14.94 25.68
CA ALA A 305 -15.71 -14.33 27.00
C ALA A 305 -16.13 -12.85 26.91
N LEU A 306 -15.77 -12.13 25.84
CA LEU A 306 -16.14 -10.73 25.62
C LEU A 306 -17.64 -10.51 25.37
N SER A 307 -18.36 -11.54 24.92
CA SER A 307 -19.81 -11.47 24.69
C SER A 307 -20.65 -11.66 25.96
N GLN A 308 -20.02 -11.90 27.10
CA GLN A 308 -20.70 -11.98 28.40
C GLN A 308 -20.60 -10.64 29.16
N PRO A 309 -21.58 -10.30 30.02
CA PRO A 309 -21.48 -9.14 30.91
C PRO A 309 -20.22 -9.23 31.76
N GLN A 310 -19.39 -8.18 31.74
CA GLN A 310 -18.14 -8.16 32.50
C GLN A 310 -18.30 -7.40 33.80
N HIS A 311 -17.96 -8.04 34.92
CA HIS A 311 -17.95 -7.42 36.24
C HIS A 311 -16.55 -6.83 36.55
N GLY A 312 -16.13 -5.83 35.76
CA GLY A 312 -14.81 -5.22 35.91
C GLY A 312 -14.50 -4.16 34.87
N THR A 313 -13.37 -3.48 35.02
CA THR A 313 -12.88 -2.49 34.04
C THR A 313 -12.09 -3.19 32.94
N LEU A 314 -12.39 -2.89 31.68
CA LEU A 314 -11.67 -3.45 30.52
C LEU A 314 -10.54 -2.52 30.07
N TYR A 315 -9.40 -3.11 29.71
CA TYR A 315 -8.19 -2.41 29.30
C TYR A 315 -7.60 -3.03 28.03
N GLY A 316 -7.55 -2.21 26.99
CA GLY A 316 -6.97 -2.50 25.69
C GLY A 316 -7.76 -3.50 24.87
N LEU A 317 -7.75 -3.30 23.55
CA LEU A 317 -8.30 -4.26 22.58
C LEU A 317 -7.17 -4.73 21.68
N PHE A 318 -6.71 -5.95 21.92
CA PHE A 318 -5.54 -6.55 21.29
C PHE A 318 -5.95 -7.64 20.31
N ARG A 319 -5.13 -7.85 19.27
CA ARG A 319 -5.38 -8.85 18.23
C ARG A 319 -5.14 -10.28 18.71
N ASN A 320 -4.36 -10.44 19.79
CA ASN A 320 -4.06 -11.73 20.40
C ASN A 320 -3.46 -11.53 21.82
N ALA A 321 -3.36 -12.65 22.55
CA ALA A 321 -2.79 -12.69 23.90
C ALA A 321 -1.32 -12.23 23.98
N ARG A 322 -0.52 -12.43 22.92
CA ARG A 322 0.89 -12.01 22.92
C ARG A 322 1.01 -10.49 22.93
N GLU A 323 0.22 -9.81 22.09
CA GLU A 323 0.17 -8.34 22.03
C GLU A 323 -0.31 -7.76 23.38
N ALA A 324 -1.36 -8.34 23.96
CA ALA A 324 -1.89 -7.92 25.26
C ALA A 324 -0.86 -8.05 26.40
N LYS A 325 -0.14 -9.18 26.45
CA LYS A 325 0.92 -9.42 27.45
C LYS A 325 2.13 -8.53 27.25
N ASN A 326 2.49 -8.24 26.00
CA ASN A 326 3.59 -7.31 25.71
C ASN A 326 3.26 -5.89 26.17
N ALA A 327 2.04 -5.41 25.90
CA ALA A 327 1.59 -4.11 26.38
C ALA A 327 1.63 -4.01 27.92
N LEU A 328 1.09 -5.03 28.62
CA LEU A 328 1.15 -5.07 30.09
C LEU A 328 2.60 -5.14 30.59
N ARG A 329 3.48 -5.86 29.91
CA ARG A 329 4.92 -5.95 30.26
C ARG A 329 5.62 -4.60 30.13
N SER A 330 5.40 -3.87 29.04
CA SER A 330 5.97 -2.54 28.85
C SER A 330 5.53 -1.57 29.95
N ILE A 331 4.24 -1.57 30.29
CA ILE A 331 3.72 -0.77 31.42
C ILE A 331 4.35 -1.22 32.74
N THR A 332 4.50 -2.54 32.94
CA THR A 332 5.11 -3.11 34.15
C THR A 332 6.54 -2.62 34.34
N GLU A 333 7.33 -2.59 33.27
CA GLU A 333 8.73 -2.15 33.28
C GLU A 333 8.84 -0.64 33.51
N GLU A 334 8.08 0.16 32.76
CA GLU A 334 8.07 1.62 32.88
C GLU A 334 7.66 2.07 34.29
N GLN A 335 6.63 1.43 34.85
CA GLN A 335 6.05 1.80 36.14
C GLN A 335 6.63 1.01 37.31
N GLN A 336 7.69 0.21 37.12
CA GLN A 336 8.32 -0.63 38.15
C GLN A 336 7.33 -1.50 38.94
N LEU A 337 6.33 -2.05 38.26
CA LEU A 337 5.30 -2.92 38.85
C LEU A 337 5.82 -4.35 38.99
N CYS A 338 5.20 -5.14 39.87
CA CYS A 338 5.56 -6.54 40.03
C CYS A 338 4.96 -7.43 38.92
N PRO A 339 5.77 -8.01 38.00
CA PRO A 339 5.26 -8.90 36.95
C PRO A 339 4.61 -10.18 37.50
N ARG A 340 5.02 -10.61 38.69
CA ARG A 340 4.47 -11.81 39.33
C ARG A 340 3.07 -11.56 39.89
N VAL A 341 2.83 -10.41 40.52
CA VAL A 341 1.48 -10.05 40.99
C VAL A 341 0.53 -9.85 39.81
N LEU A 342 1.01 -9.24 38.71
CA LEU A 342 0.22 -9.04 37.49
C LEU A 342 0.03 -10.32 36.63
N GLY A 343 0.47 -11.50 37.10
CA GLY A 343 0.29 -12.76 36.38
C GLY A 343 1.14 -12.92 35.10
N LEU A 344 2.15 -12.06 34.89
CA LEU A 344 3.11 -12.16 33.78
C LEU A 344 4.20 -13.20 34.01
N GLU A 345 4.48 -13.54 35.27
CA GLU A 345 5.46 -14.52 35.70
C GLU A 345 4.85 -15.51 36.71
N LYS A 346 5.24 -16.79 36.62
CA LYS A 346 4.87 -17.83 37.60
C LYS A 346 5.98 -18.00 38.68
N GLY A 347 5.63 -18.60 39.82
CA GLY A 347 6.58 -19.00 40.87
C GLY A 347 6.30 -18.40 42.26
N LYS A 348 7.08 -18.81 43.28
CA LYS A 348 7.01 -18.33 44.68
C LYS A 348 8.22 -17.46 45.04
N GLY A 349 8.06 -16.50 45.94
CA GLY A 349 9.13 -15.60 46.39
C GLY A 349 9.37 -14.37 45.48
N ARG A 350 10.60 -13.82 45.50
CA ARG A 350 10.98 -12.60 44.77
C ARG A 350 10.95 -12.80 43.25
N CYS A 351 10.30 -11.90 42.52
CA CYS A 351 10.34 -11.91 41.05
C CYS A 351 11.71 -11.45 40.53
N PHE A 352 12.04 -11.82 39.29
CA PHE A 352 13.33 -11.49 38.68
C PHE A 352 13.54 -9.97 38.58
N ALA A 353 12.49 -9.23 38.21
CA ALA A 353 12.53 -7.76 38.15
C ALA A 353 12.89 -7.12 39.52
N ASN A 354 12.44 -7.70 40.64
CA ASN A 354 12.78 -7.17 41.96
C ASN A 354 14.23 -7.49 42.35
N GLN A 355 14.78 -8.63 41.92
CA GLN A 355 16.20 -8.95 42.12
C GLN A 355 17.12 -7.97 41.40
N LEU A 356 16.67 -7.44 40.26
CA LEU A 356 17.37 -6.42 39.47
C LEU A 356 17.05 -4.97 39.90
N GLY A 357 16.27 -4.74 40.96
CA GLY A 357 15.88 -3.40 41.39
C GLY A 357 14.87 -2.68 40.48
N LYS A 358 14.26 -3.39 39.52
CA LYS A 358 13.29 -2.86 38.55
C LYS A 358 11.82 -3.04 39.00
N CYS A 359 11.59 -3.51 40.21
CA CYS A 359 10.26 -3.73 40.79
C CYS A 359 10.30 -3.47 42.30
N ARG A 360 9.28 -2.81 42.83
CA ARG A 360 9.20 -2.41 44.25
C ARG A 360 8.83 -3.54 45.23
N GLY A 361 8.65 -4.77 44.74
CA GLY A 361 8.59 -5.96 45.59
C GLY A 361 7.21 -6.30 46.16
N ALA A 362 6.12 -6.03 45.45
CA ALA A 362 4.79 -6.47 45.91
C ALA A 362 4.68 -7.99 46.15
N CYS A 363 5.48 -8.81 45.44
CA CYS A 363 5.53 -10.26 45.64
C CYS A 363 6.26 -10.74 46.91
N ASN A 364 7.04 -9.88 47.57
CA ASN A 364 7.82 -10.23 48.78
C ASN A 364 7.47 -9.36 49.99
N GLY A 365 6.40 -8.56 49.90
CA GLY A 365 5.92 -7.69 50.98
C GLY A 365 6.65 -6.36 51.12
N GLN A 366 7.65 -6.04 50.29
CA GLN A 366 8.31 -4.72 50.31
C GLN A 366 7.39 -3.58 49.88
N GLU A 367 6.41 -3.88 49.03
CA GLU A 367 5.32 -2.99 48.66
C GLU A 367 3.99 -3.63 49.07
N PRO A 368 3.08 -2.90 49.77
CA PRO A 368 1.74 -3.40 50.05
C PRO A 368 0.97 -3.71 48.76
N LEU A 369 0.26 -4.83 48.71
CA LEU A 369 -0.50 -5.25 47.53
C LEU A 369 -1.52 -4.19 47.08
N THR A 370 -2.17 -3.51 48.02
CA THR A 370 -3.14 -2.45 47.73
C THR A 370 -2.51 -1.26 47.01
N ALA A 371 -1.32 -0.82 47.44
CA ALA A 371 -0.58 0.26 46.80
C ALA A 371 -0.10 -0.15 45.39
N HIS A 372 0.38 -1.40 45.24
CA HIS A 372 0.75 -1.96 43.95
C HIS A 372 -0.44 -2.01 42.98
N THR A 373 -1.59 -2.50 43.44
CA THR A 373 -2.83 -2.59 42.66
C THR A 373 -3.31 -1.21 42.21
N GLN A 374 -3.30 -0.20 43.08
CA GLN A 374 -3.68 1.17 42.72
C GLN A 374 -2.77 1.75 41.63
N ARG A 375 -1.45 1.60 41.77
CA ARG A 375 -0.48 2.04 40.76
C ARG A 375 -0.67 1.31 39.43
N ALA A 376 -0.91 0.01 39.48
CA ALA A 376 -1.17 -0.77 38.28
C ALA A 376 -2.45 -0.32 37.58
N GLN A 377 -3.56 -0.15 38.29
CA GLN A 377 -4.81 0.35 37.72
C GLN A 377 -4.63 1.75 37.11
N ALA A 378 -3.97 2.67 37.81
CA ALA A 378 -3.66 4.00 37.29
C ALA A 378 -2.80 3.94 36.02
N ALA A 379 -1.82 3.04 35.96
CA ALA A 379 -0.96 2.85 34.79
C ALA A 379 -1.69 2.24 33.59
N LEU A 380 -2.68 1.36 33.84
CA LEU A 380 -3.52 0.77 32.80
C LEU A 380 -4.61 1.72 32.31
N GLN A 381 -4.90 2.81 33.03
CA GLN A 381 -5.97 3.76 32.70
C GLN A 381 -5.86 4.32 31.26
N GLN A 382 -4.65 4.50 30.75
CA GLN A 382 -4.39 4.91 29.37
C GLN A 382 -4.89 3.93 28.30
N LEU A 383 -5.12 2.66 28.69
CA LEU A 383 -5.66 1.61 27.84
C LEU A 383 -7.14 1.36 28.09
N GLN A 384 -7.80 2.08 29.01
CA GLN A 384 -9.18 1.79 29.38
C GLN A 384 -10.11 1.83 28.16
N VAL A 385 -10.90 0.76 27.99
CA VAL A 385 -11.93 0.70 26.95
C VAL A 385 -13.09 1.58 27.42
N ASN A 386 -13.36 2.64 26.66
CA ASN A 386 -14.41 3.60 26.99
C ASN A 386 -15.79 2.94 27.03
N ALA A 387 -16.52 3.18 28.13
CA ALA A 387 -17.93 2.85 28.22
C ALA A 387 -18.72 3.65 27.17
N TRP A 388 -19.81 3.08 26.67
CA TRP A 388 -20.73 3.81 25.79
C TRP A 388 -21.46 4.89 26.61
N PRO A 389 -21.27 6.20 26.30
CA PRO A 389 -21.78 7.26 27.16
C PRO A 389 -23.25 7.64 26.88
N TRP A 390 -23.86 7.10 25.83
CA TRP A 390 -25.23 7.42 25.43
C TRP A 390 -26.22 6.32 25.84
N PRO A 391 -27.49 6.64 26.14
CA PRO A 391 -28.50 5.64 26.53
C PRO A 391 -28.88 4.70 25.40
N GLY A 392 -28.75 5.14 24.14
CA GLY A 392 -29.17 4.40 22.95
C GLY A 392 -28.23 4.62 21.77
N SER A 393 -28.79 4.55 20.57
CA SER A 393 -28.08 4.88 19.33
C SER A 393 -27.79 6.38 19.25
N ILE A 394 -26.77 6.76 18.49
CA ILE A 394 -26.50 8.15 18.11
C ILE A 394 -26.45 8.25 16.58
N ALA A 395 -26.81 9.41 16.06
CA ALA A 395 -26.47 9.84 14.72
C ALA A 395 -25.36 10.90 14.80
N ILE A 396 -24.31 10.70 14.02
CA ILE A 396 -23.20 11.63 13.88
C ILE A 396 -23.39 12.32 12.52
N GLU A 397 -23.61 13.62 12.54
CA GLU A 397 -23.62 14.44 11.34
C GLU A 397 -22.18 14.76 10.96
N GLU A 398 -21.75 14.32 9.79
CA GLU A 398 -20.50 14.73 9.16
C GLU A 398 -20.82 15.73 8.05
N ARG A 399 -20.39 16.97 8.22
CA ARG A 399 -20.58 18.02 7.22
C ARG A 399 -19.34 18.13 6.33
N PRO A 400 -19.48 18.00 5.01
CA PRO A 400 -18.37 18.21 4.08
C PRO A 400 -17.93 19.66 4.09
N ALA A 401 -16.66 19.89 3.74
CA ALA A 401 -16.18 21.23 3.45
C ALA A 401 -16.83 21.73 2.15
N GLY A 402 -17.60 22.83 2.22
CA GLY A 402 -18.28 23.43 1.07
C GLY A 402 -19.79 23.18 1.03
N SER A 403 -20.37 23.12 -0.18
CA SER A 403 -21.83 23.06 -0.43
C SER A 403 -22.38 21.65 -0.66
N ALA A 404 -21.63 20.60 -0.30
CA ALA A 404 -22.07 19.22 -0.48
C ALA A 404 -23.02 18.76 0.64
N THR A 405 -23.81 17.72 0.37
CA THR A 405 -24.80 17.20 1.32
C THR A 405 -24.12 16.54 2.53
N PRO A 406 -24.60 16.78 3.76
CA PRO A 406 -24.08 16.10 4.95
C PRO A 406 -24.35 14.59 4.89
N ALA A 407 -23.53 13.82 5.59
CA ALA A 407 -23.78 12.41 5.84
C ALA A 407 -24.12 12.18 7.30
N TRP A 408 -24.99 11.21 7.57
CA TRP A 408 -25.42 10.83 8.90
C TRP A 408 -24.95 9.41 9.21
N HIS A 409 -24.04 9.26 10.16
CA HIS A 409 -23.47 7.98 10.58
C HIS A 409 -24.13 7.49 11.85
N VAL A 410 -24.69 6.27 11.83
CA VAL A 410 -25.43 5.73 12.97
C VAL A 410 -24.57 4.74 13.73
N VAL A 411 -24.51 4.90 15.05
CA VAL A 411 -23.68 4.10 15.94
C VAL A 411 -24.47 3.72 17.18
N ARG A 412 -24.37 2.45 17.58
CA ARG A 412 -24.94 1.95 18.84
C ARG A 412 -23.93 1.10 19.57
N GLN A 413 -23.64 1.41 20.84
CA GLN A 413 -22.72 0.65 21.67
C GLN A 413 -21.36 0.40 20.97
N TRP A 414 -20.79 1.45 20.38
CA TRP A 414 -19.57 1.42 19.56
C TRP A 414 -19.62 0.57 18.28
N CYS A 415 -20.78 0.01 17.93
CA CYS A 415 -21.00 -0.67 16.66
C CYS A 415 -21.49 0.34 15.62
N TYR A 416 -20.80 0.42 14.48
CA TYR A 416 -21.24 1.21 13.34
C TYR A 416 -22.37 0.49 12.59
N LEU A 417 -23.51 1.15 12.42
CA LEU A 417 -24.71 0.58 11.79
C LEU A 417 -24.87 0.99 10.32
N GLY A 418 -24.21 2.07 9.90
CA GLY A 418 -24.22 2.54 8.51
C GLY A 418 -24.25 4.06 8.38
N SER A 419 -24.31 4.53 7.15
CA SER A 419 -24.41 5.95 6.78
C SER A 419 -25.65 6.20 5.93
N ALA A 420 -26.24 7.38 6.08
CA ALA A 420 -27.39 7.84 5.32
C ALA A 420 -27.21 9.27 4.80
N ALA A 421 -27.90 9.61 3.71
CA ALA A 421 -27.86 10.94 3.12
C ALA A 421 -28.79 11.95 3.84
N SER A 422 -29.73 11.47 4.66
CA SER A 422 -30.62 12.30 5.45
C SER A 422 -30.81 11.75 6.87
N PHE A 423 -31.19 12.64 7.79
CA PHE A 423 -31.47 12.26 9.17
C PHE A 423 -32.62 11.25 9.27
N GLU A 424 -33.68 11.39 8.45
CA GLU A 424 -34.80 10.45 8.43
C GLU A 424 -34.38 9.03 8.03
N GLN A 425 -33.48 8.91 7.05
CA GLN A 425 -32.91 7.62 6.67
C GLN A 425 -31.99 7.06 7.76
N ALA A 426 -31.27 7.93 8.48
CA ALA A 426 -30.44 7.53 9.61
C ALA A 426 -31.28 6.90 10.74
N LEU A 427 -32.48 7.45 11.02
CA LEU A 427 -33.39 6.85 12.01
C LEU A 427 -33.71 5.38 11.68
N LYS A 428 -33.90 5.05 10.40
CA LYS A 428 -34.19 3.67 9.94
C LYS A 428 -33.01 2.72 10.14
N LEU A 429 -31.77 3.23 10.22
CA LEU A 429 -30.58 2.40 10.48
C LEU A 429 -30.43 2.01 11.95
N ALA A 430 -31.12 2.69 12.88
CA ALA A 430 -31.00 2.42 14.32
C ALA A 430 -31.38 0.98 14.68
N ASP A 431 -32.25 0.33 13.90
CA ASP A 431 -32.71 -1.04 14.13
C ASP A 431 -31.81 -2.11 13.47
N THR A 432 -30.76 -1.70 12.76
CA THR A 432 -29.86 -2.64 12.07
C THR A 432 -29.14 -3.55 13.07
N PRO A 433 -29.05 -4.87 12.81
CA PRO A 433 -28.21 -5.77 13.60
C PRO A 433 -26.76 -5.27 13.65
N SER A 434 -26.19 -5.26 14.85
CA SER A 434 -24.90 -4.65 15.09
C SER A 434 -23.86 -5.68 15.48
N HIS A 435 -22.67 -5.58 14.88
CA HIS A 435 -21.52 -6.38 15.26
C HIS A 435 -20.37 -5.48 15.68
N PHE A 436 -19.76 -5.81 16.82
CA PHE A 436 -18.61 -5.07 17.31
C PHE A 436 -17.41 -5.28 16.39
N ASP A 437 -16.82 -4.19 15.94
CA ASP A 437 -15.60 -4.19 15.13
C ASP A 437 -14.54 -3.29 15.78
N VAL A 438 -13.35 -3.86 16.04
CA VAL A 438 -12.28 -3.13 16.74
C VAL A 438 -11.77 -1.92 15.95
N ASP A 439 -11.77 -2.00 14.62
CA ASP A 439 -11.26 -0.91 13.80
C ASP A 439 -12.26 0.25 13.79
N SER A 440 -13.55 -0.04 13.61
CA SER A 440 -14.63 0.93 13.78
C SER A 440 -14.62 1.53 15.19
N TYR A 441 -14.46 0.73 16.24
CA TYR A 441 -14.31 1.24 17.61
C TYR A 441 -13.15 2.23 17.72
N ARG A 442 -11.97 1.90 17.20
CA ARG A 442 -10.79 2.78 17.26
C ARG A 442 -11.01 4.08 16.49
N ILE A 443 -11.65 4.00 15.31
CA ILE A 443 -12.02 5.18 14.52
C ILE A 443 -12.98 6.05 15.32
N LEU A 444 -14.10 5.49 15.77
CA LEU A 444 -15.14 6.19 16.53
C LEU A 444 -14.60 6.79 17.82
N ASN A 445 -13.79 6.03 18.57
CA ASN A 445 -13.23 6.50 19.83
C ASN A 445 -12.31 7.71 19.64
N ARG A 446 -11.59 7.79 18.51
CA ARG A 446 -10.78 8.97 18.19
C ARG A 446 -11.64 10.16 17.85
N PHE A 447 -12.63 10.00 16.96
CA PHE A 447 -13.47 11.11 16.48
C PHE A 447 -14.46 11.61 17.53
N LEU A 448 -15.04 10.72 18.34
CA LEU A 448 -16.05 11.08 19.35
C LEU A 448 -15.44 11.61 20.65
N ARG A 449 -14.12 11.57 20.83
CA ARG A 449 -13.47 12.18 21.99
C ARG A 449 -13.59 13.71 21.97
N TYR A 450 -13.46 14.31 20.78
CA TYR A 450 -13.58 15.75 20.53
C TYR A 450 -14.28 15.99 19.17
N PRO A 451 -15.58 15.68 19.04
CA PRO A 451 -16.28 15.68 17.75
C PRO A 451 -16.25 17.03 17.04
N GLU A 452 -16.34 18.12 17.79
CA GLU A 452 -16.33 19.48 17.24
C GLU A 452 -15.01 19.83 16.54
N GLN A 453 -13.87 19.32 17.00
CA GLN A 453 -12.57 19.51 16.34
C GLN A 453 -12.50 18.84 14.97
N HIS A 454 -13.41 17.91 14.71
CA HIS A 454 -13.54 17.20 13.45
C HIS A 454 -14.75 17.68 12.63
N GLY A 455 -15.43 18.76 13.04
CA GLY A 455 -16.62 19.27 12.36
C GLY A 455 -17.84 18.35 12.46
N LEU A 456 -17.89 17.51 13.51
CA LEU A 456 -18.96 16.53 13.71
C LEU A 456 -19.97 17.04 14.73
N SER A 457 -21.26 16.83 14.46
CA SER A 457 -22.34 17.03 15.43
C SER A 457 -22.91 15.65 15.85
N VAL A 458 -23.29 15.48 17.11
CA VAL A 458 -23.77 14.20 17.64
C VAL A 458 -25.16 14.37 18.24
N THR A 459 -26.11 13.58 17.74
CA THR A 459 -27.51 13.61 18.16
C THR A 459 -27.92 12.22 18.66
N PRO A 460 -28.33 12.07 19.93
CA PRO A 460 -28.94 10.83 20.42
C PRO A 460 -30.21 10.49 19.64
N LEU A 461 -30.37 9.22 19.28
CA LEU A 461 -31.60 8.67 18.70
C LEU A 461 -32.33 7.96 19.84
N THR A 462 -33.36 8.62 20.38
CA THR A 462 -34.22 8.08 21.44
C THR A 462 -35.20 7.06 20.93
#